data_AF-A0AAN5CEQ2-F1
#
_entry.id   AF-A0AAN5CEQ2-F1
#
_cell.length_a   1.000
_cell.length_b   1.000
_cell.length_c   1.000
_cell.angle_alpha   90.00
_cell.angle_beta   90.00
_cell.angle_gamma   90.00
#
_symmetry.space_group_name_H-M   'P 1'
#
loop_
_entity.id
_entity.type
_entity.pdbx_description
1 polymer ?
#
loop_
_entity_poly.entity_id
_entity_poly.type
_entity_poly.pdbx_seq_one_letter_code
_entity_poly.pdbx_strand_id
1 'polypeptide(L)'
;MHLISNMMIYDKKNVVSGFSEPLIHTFNKNGGMIKNEVLLIFSGSRRDNMILLMGDSMGDMHMDVVGLEHHKESDTLKIGFLNKKDELLPYYLDGYDIVIIDDQSMDVPRQIIDAITVAR
;
A
#
# COMPACT_ATOMS: atom_id res chain seq x y z
N MET A 1 -1.22 -5.13 13.36
CA MET A 1 -1.45 -3.97 12.46
C MET A 1 -0.31 -3.00 12.66
N HIS A 2 0.36 -2.60 11.58
CA HIS A 2 1.42 -1.60 11.61
C HIS A 2 0.92 -0.36 10.87
N LEU A 3 1.15 0.83 11.43
CA LEU A 3 0.75 2.10 10.83
C LEU A 3 2.01 2.92 10.52
N ILE A 4 2.14 3.33 9.27
CA ILE A 4 3.22 4.20 8.79
C ILE A 4 2.55 5.44 8.17
N SER A 5 2.76 6.60 8.76
CA SER A 5 2.14 7.86 8.34
C SER A 5 2.88 9.06 8.95
N ASN A 6 2.46 10.27 8.60
CA ASN A 6 2.92 11.50 9.26
C ASN A 6 2.25 11.61 10.63
N MET A 7 2.95 11.13 11.66
CA MET A 7 2.46 11.14 13.04
C MET A 7 2.61 12.53 13.65
N MET A 8 1.59 13.01 14.36
CA MET A 8 1.67 14.28 15.08
C MET A 8 2.64 14.17 16.26
N ILE A 9 3.51 15.17 16.40
CA ILE A 9 4.40 15.33 17.54
C ILE A 9 3.76 16.33 18.49
N TYR A 10 3.69 15.96 19.77
CA TYR A 10 3.09 16.78 20.83
C TYR A 10 4.18 17.35 21.74
N ASP A 11 4.02 18.61 22.12
CA ASP A 11 4.87 19.23 23.13
C ASP A 11 4.49 18.80 24.56
N LYS A 12 5.19 19.32 25.57
CA LYS A 12 4.93 19.02 27.00
C LYS A 12 3.54 19.47 27.49
N LYS A 13 2.81 20.28 26.71
CA LYS A 13 1.46 20.76 27.01
C LYS A 13 0.39 20.02 26.22
N ASN A 14 0.74 18.92 25.55
CA ASN A 14 -0.13 18.16 24.65
C ASN A 14 -0.67 18.99 23.47
N VAL A 15 0.09 19.99 23.01
CA VAL A 15 -0.23 20.76 21.81
C VAL A 15 0.60 20.22 20.64
N VAL A 16 -0.02 20.08 19.46
CA VAL A 16 0.67 19.66 18.24
C VAL A 16 1.76 20.69 17.91
N SER A 17 3.01 20.22 17.87
CA SER A 17 4.19 21.04 17.59
C SER A 17 4.84 20.72 16.25
N GLY A 18 4.47 19.61 15.62
CA GLY A 18 4.97 19.21 14.31
C GLY A 18 4.47 17.84 13.86
N PHE A 19 5.10 17.31 12.82
CA PHE A 19 4.85 15.98 12.27
C PHE A 19 6.16 15.19 12.20
N SER A 20 6.06 13.86 12.25
CA SER A 20 7.20 12.96 12.09
C SER A 20 7.87 13.14 10.74
N GLU A 21 9.20 13.04 10.74
CA GLU A 21 9.99 12.90 9.53
C GLU A 21 10.33 11.42 9.27
N PRO A 22 10.53 11.01 8.00
CA PRO A 22 10.39 11.82 6.79
C PRO A 22 8.93 12.12 6.43
N LEU A 23 8.67 13.28 5.83
CA LEU A 23 7.34 13.65 5.34
C LEU A 23 6.87 12.64 4.28
N ILE A 24 5.70 12.04 4.46
CA ILE A 24 5.04 11.18 3.47
C ILE A 24 3.96 12.00 2.74
N HIS A 25 4.06 12.09 1.42
CA HIS A 25 3.09 12.72 0.53
C HIS A 25 2.84 11.84 -0.70
N THR A 26 1.81 12.14 -1.49
CA THR A 26 1.33 11.27 -2.59
C THR A 26 2.39 10.83 -3.61
N PHE A 27 3.48 11.59 -3.78
CA PHE A 27 4.51 11.32 -4.78
C PHE A 27 5.80 10.71 -4.21
N ASN A 28 5.88 10.48 -2.90
CA ASN A 28 7.05 9.85 -2.28
C ASN A 28 6.72 8.57 -1.50
N LYS A 29 5.53 8.01 -1.71
CA LYS A 29 5.11 6.69 -1.25
C LYS A 29 5.80 5.59 -2.05
N ASN A 30 7.13 5.50 -1.93
CA ASN A 30 7.90 4.42 -2.52
C ASN A 30 8.48 3.50 -1.44
N GLY A 31 8.81 2.27 -1.82
CA GLY A 31 9.42 1.30 -0.90
C GLY A 31 10.70 1.80 -0.20
N GLY A 32 11.42 2.76 -0.79
CA GLY A 32 12.59 3.41 -0.18
C GLY A 32 12.26 4.26 1.05
N MET A 33 11.10 4.92 1.07
CA MET A 33 10.64 5.75 2.19
C MET A 33 10.29 4.92 3.42
N ILE A 34 9.79 3.71 3.20
CA ILE A 34 9.28 2.81 4.25
C ILE A 34 10.17 1.59 4.45
N LYS A 35 11.37 1.57 3.84
CA LYS A 35 12.20 0.37 3.73
C LYS A 35 12.54 -0.20 5.09
N ASN A 36 12.88 0.65 6.06
CA ASN A 36 13.31 0.20 7.38
C ASN A 36 12.13 -0.39 8.18
N GLU A 37 10.98 0.25 8.14
CA GLU A 37 9.75 -0.20 8.80
C GLU A 37 9.24 -1.51 8.17
N VAL A 38 9.26 -1.58 6.83
CA VAL A 38 8.90 -2.78 6.07
C VAL A 38 9.85 -3.93 6.39
N LEU A 39 11.16 -3.70 6.36
CA LEU A 39 12.14 -4.74 6.74
C LEU A 39 11.91 -5.24 8.16
N LEU A 40 11.57 -4.36 9.11
CA LEU A 40 11.22 -4.79 10.47
C LEU A 40 9.97 -5.68 10.49
N ILE A 41 8.93 -5.33 9.74
CA ILE A 41 7.69 -6.12 9.63
C ILE A 41 7.95 -7.49 9.00
N PHE A 42 8.78 -7.55 7.94
CA PHE A 42 9.02 -8.77 7.16
C PHE A 42 10.23 -9.60 7.61
N SER A 43 11.08 -9.08 8.51
CA SER A 43 12.32 -9.75 8.98
C SER A 43 12.10 -11.13 9.63
N GLY A 44 10.87 -11.43 10.08
CA GLY A 44 10.49 -12.74 10.63
C GLY A 44 9.84 -13.70 9.63
N SER A 45 9.46 -13.25 8.43
CA SER A 45 8.73 -14.08 7.46
C SER A 45 9.68 -14.71 6.46
N ARG A 46 10.07 -15.97 6.69
CA ARG A 46 10.82 -16.83 5.74
C ARG A 46 10.01 -17.30 4.53
N ARG A 47 8.95 -16.59 4.14
CA ARG A 47 8.04 -17.07 3.09
C ARG A 47 8.17 -16.19 1.85
N ASP A 48 8.11 -16.85 0.70
CA ASP A 48 7.81 -16.28 -0.60
C ASP A 48 6.44 -15.57 -0.51
N ASN A 49 6.43 -14.33 -0.01
CA ASN A 49 5.22 -13.63 0.34
C ASN A 49 4.63 -13.00 -0.90
N MET A 50 3.48 -13.51 -1.35
CA MET A 50 2.62 -12.74 -2.24
C MET A 50 2.08 -11.52 -1.48
N ILE A 51 2.16 -10.34 -2.10
CA ILE A 51 1.68 -9.08 -1.56
C ILE A 51 0.36 -8.72 -2.23
N LEU A 52 -0.62 -8.32 -1.42
CA LEU A 52 -1.82 -7.66 -1.91
C LEU A 52 -1.66 -6.15 -1.68
N LEU A 53 -1.48 -5.38 -2.76
CA LEU A 53 -1.38 -3.93 -2.73
C LEU A 53 -2.72 -3.33 -3.11
N MET A 54 -3.19 -2.36 -2.33
CA MET A 54 -4.44 -1.64 -2.57
C MET A 54 -4.20 -0.14 -2.49
N GLY A 55 -4.71 0.63 -3.45
CA GLY A 55 -4.57 2.09 -3.48
C GLY A 55 -5.65 2.78 -4.31
N ASP A 56 -5.79 4.09 -4.13
CA ASP A 56 -6.78 4.93 -4.80
C ASP A 56 -6.12 6.06 -5.61
N SER A 57 -4.79 6.01 -5.76
CA SER A 57 -4.02 6.97 -6.52
C SER A 57 -2.82 6.30 -7.19
N MET A 58 -2.39 6.84 -8.33
CA MET A 58 -1.19 6.36 -9.05
C MET A 58 0.09 6.38 -8.17
N GLY A 59 0.12 7.22 -7.14
CA GLY A 59 1.23 7.26 -6.19
C GLY A 59 1.34 6.01 -5.33
N ASP A 60 0.24 5.32 -5.09
CA ASP A 60 0.17 4.13 -4.23
C ASP A 60 0.74 2.88 -4.91
N MET A 61 0.79 2.86 -6.24
CA MET A 61 1.34 1.74 -7.01
C MET A 61 2.79 1.42 -6.65
N HIS A 62 3.54 2.43 -6.22
CA HIS A 62 4.96 2.32 -5.87
C HIS A 62 5.20 1.95 -4.40
N MET A 63 4.12 1.71 -3.64
CA MET A 63 4.23 1.13 -2.29
C MET A 63 4.61 -0.35 -2.35
N ASP A 64 4.65 -0.94 -3.55
CA ASP A 64 5.27 -2.24 -3.75
C ASP A 64 6.75 -2.18 -3.38
N VAL A 65 7.24 -3.28 -2.81
CA VAL A 65 8.38 -3.25 -1.91
C VAL A 65 9.69 -3.09 -2.68
N VAL A 66 10.09 -1.85 -2.94
CA VAL A 66 11.48 -1.48 -3.28
C VAL A 66 12.35 -1.70 -2.04
N GLY A 67 12.78 -2.95 -1.79
CA GLY A 67 13.71 -3.19 -0.67
C GLY A 67 13.87 -4.62 -0.16
N LEU A 68 13.01 -5.56 -0.55
CA LEU A 68 13.21 -6.99 -0.29
C LEU A 68 14.03 -7.58 -1.43
N GLU A 69 15.25 -8.04 -1.16
CA GLU A 69 16.23 -8.47 -2.18
C GLU A 69 15.76 -9.61 -3.10
N HIS A 70 14.61 -10.23 -2.79
CA HIS A 70 14.06 -11.37 -3.51
C HIS A 70 12.62 -11.18 -4.01
N HIS A 71 12.03 -9.99 -3.82
CA HIS A 71 10.65 -9.73 -4.22
C HIS A 71 10.59 -9.28 -5.70
N LYS A 72 9.76 -9.94 -6.51
CA LYS A 72 9.52 -9.55 -7.91
C LYS A 72 8.18 -8.85 -8.03
N GLU A 73 8.00 -8.05 -9.09
CA GLU A 73 6.71 -7.43 -9.36
C GLU A 73 5.59 -8.47 -9.52
N SER A 74 5.90 -9.66 -10.06
CA SER A 74 4.99 -10.80 -10.17
C SER A 74 4.47 -11.34 -8.84
N ASP A 75 5.10 -10.96 -7.72
CA ASP A 75 4.72 -11.41 -6.40
C ASP A 75 3.70 -10.44 -5.76
N THR A 76 3.39 -9.31 -6.40
CA THR A 76 2.36 -8.37 -5.95
C THR A 76 1.12 -8.45 -6.85
N LEU A 77 -0.06 -8.55 -6.24
CA LEU A 77 -1.34 -8.25 -6.89
C LEU A 77 -1.77 -6.83 -6.52
N LYS A 78 -1.91 -5.95 -7.52
CA LYS A 78 -2.23 -4.53 -7.35
C LYS A 78 -3.72 -4.28 -7.66
N ILE A 79 -4.45 -3.75 -6.69
CA ILE A 79 -5.86 -3.35 -6.83
C ILE A 79 -5.99 -1.83 -6.70
N GLY A 80 -6.54 -1.20 -7.73
CA GLY A 80 -6.76 0.25 -7.80
C GLY A 80 -8.24 0.61 -7.64
N PHE A 81 -8.57 1.52 -6.73
CA PHE A 81 -9.92 2.04 -6.54
C PHE A 81 -10.08 3.38 -7.27
N LEU A 82 -10.84 3.38 -8.37
CA LEU A 82 -11.14 4.57 -9.16
C LEU A 82 -12.46 5.20 -8.72
N ASN A 83 -12.38 6.19 -7.82
CA ASN A 83 -13.58 6.74 -7.14
C ASN A 83 -14.19 8.00 -7.75
N LYS A 84 -13.50 8.74 -8.64
CA LYS A 84 -13.94 10.10 -9.03
C LYS A 84 -13.67 10.54 -10.46
N LYS A 85 -12.65 9.99 -11.10
CA LYS A 85 -12.09 10.55 -12.34
C LYS A 85 -12.00 9.46 -13.39
N ASP A 86 -13.10 9.22 -14.09
CA ASP A 86 -13.15 8.22 -15.17
C ASP A 86 -12.12 8.51 -16.26
N GLU A 87 -11.73 9.76 -16.45
CA GLU A 87 -10.63 10.19 -17.33
C GLU A 87 -9.28 9.53 -16.97
N LEU A 88 -9.10 9.10 -15.72
CA LEU A 88 -7.88 8.43 -15.27
C LEU A 88 -7.91 6.92 -15.51
N LEU A 89 -9.03 6.35 -15.95
CA LEU A 89 -9.18 4.92 -16.19
C LEU A 89 -8.05 4.33 -17.06
N PRO A 90 -7.61 4.96 -18.17
CA PRO A 90 -6.51 4.42 -18.96
C PRO A 90 -5.21 4.24 -18.18
N TYR A 91 -4.91 5.16 -17.25
CA TYR A 91 -3.72 5.07 -16.41
C TYR A 91 -3.86 4.00 -15.33
N TYR A 92 -5.07 3.83 -14.79
CA TYR A 92 -5.32 2.79 -13.79
C TYR A 92 -5.23 1.39 -14.42
N LEU A 93 -5.75 1.22 -15.64
CA LEU A 93 -5.67 -0.06 -16.37
C LEU A 93 -4.23 -0.42 -16.79
N ASP A 94 -3.36 0.57 -16.96
CA ASP A 94 -1.93 0.35 -17.24
C ASP A 94 -1.14 0.02 -15.97
N GLY A 95 -1.58 0.54 -14.82
CA GLY A 95 -0.83 0.46 -13.56
C GLY A 95 -1.27 -0.61 -12.55
N TYR A 96 -2.54 -0.99 -12.57
CA TYR A 96 -3.13 -1.95 -11.62
C TYR A 96 -3.60 -3.21 -12.35
N ASP A 97 -3.45 -4.36 -11.69
CA ASP A 97 -3.96 -5.64 -12.22
C ASP A 97 -5.50 -5.68 -12.20
N ILE A 98 -6.10 -5.06 -11.19
CA ILE A 98 -7.55 -4.98 -11.01
C ILE A 98 -7.93 -3.52 -10.74
N VAL A 99 -8.87 -2.99 -11.52
CA VAL A 99 -9.44 -1.65 -11.29
C VAL A 99 -10.89 -1.78 -10.86
N ILE A 100 -11.21 -1.24 -9.70
CA ILE A 100 -12.55 -1.20 -9.12
C ILE A 100 -13.09 0.23 -9.32
N ILE A 101 -14.18 0.37 -10.06
CA ILE A 101 -14.74 1.67 -10.44
C ILE A 101 -15.98 1.96 -9.59
N ASP A 102 -15.97 3.10 -8.90
CA ASP A 102 -17.10 3.64 -8.13
C ASP A 102 -17.76 2.63 -7.15
N ASP A 103 -16.96 1.75 -6.55
CA ASP A 103 -17.40 0.83 -5.50
C ASP A 103 -16.71 1.16 -4.18
N GLN A 104 -17.53 1.39 -3.15
CA GLN A 104 -17.10 1.73 -1.78
C GLN A 104 -17.00 0.49 -0.88
N SER A 105 -17.12 -0.72 -1.44
CA SER A 105 -16.98 -2.00 -0.75
C SER A 105 -15.53 -2.47 -0.67
N MET A 106 -15.29 -3.48 0.18
CA MET A 106 -14.05 -4.26 0.20
C MET A 106 -14.30 -5.71 -0.25
N ASP A 107 -15.37 -5.95 -1.01
CA ASP A 107 -15.83 -7.30 -1.31
C ASP A 107 -14.88 -8.04 -2.25
N VAL A 108 -14.31 -7.35 -3.25
CA VAL A 108 -13.32 -7.96 -4.15
C VAL A 108 -12.04 -8.37 -3.42
N PRO A 109 -11.34 -7.48 -2.66
CA PRO A 109 -10.21 -7.89 -1.84
C PRO A 109 -10.55 -9.00 -0.84
N ARG A 110 -11.72 -8.94 -0.20
CA ARG A 110 -12.18 -9.96 0.75
C ARG A 110 -12.33 -11.32 0.06
N GLN A 111 -13.00 -11.39 -1.08
CA GLN A 111 -13.20 -12.64 -1.83
C GLN A 111 -11.87 -13.28 -2.25
N ILE A 112 -10.87 -12.47 -2.62
CA ILE A 112 -9.52 -12.96 -2.95
C ILE A 112 -8.88 -13.61 -1.71
N ILE A 113 -8.93 -12.94 -0.56
CA ILE A 113 -8.40 -13.48 0.70
C ILE A 113 -9.14 -14.76 1.11
N ASP A 114 -10.46 -14.76 1.02
CA ASP A 114 -11.30 -15.92 1.34
C ASP A 114 -10.96 -17.12 0.44
N ALA A 115 -10.79 -16.91 -0.86
CA ALA A 115 -10.41 -17.96 -1.80
C ALA A 115 -9.04 -18.60 -1.47
N ILE A 116 -8.07 -17.79 -1.04
CA ILE A 116 -6.71 -18.27 -0.68
C ILE A 116 -6.73 -18.99 0.68
N THR A 117 -7.55 -18.53 1.62
CA THR A 117 -7.60 -19.10 2.97
C THR A 117 -8.44 -20.37 3.06
N VAL A 118 -9.50 -20.50 2.26
CA VAL A 118 -10.30 -21.73 2.15
C VAL A 118 -9.56 -22.84 1.40
N ALA A 119 -8.63 -22.48 0.50
CA ALA A 119 -7.79 -23.45 -0.23
C ALA A 119 -6.65 -24.07 0.61
N ARG A 120 -6.58 -23.78 1.91
CA ARG A 120 -5.61 -24.34 2.88
C ARG A 120 -6.28 -25.24 3.90
#